data_AF-A0AAD9LK14-F1
#
_entry.id   AF-A0AAD9LK14-F1
#
_cell.length_a   1.000
_cell.length_b   1.000
_cell.length_c   1.000
_cell.angle_alpha   90.00
_cell.angle_beta   90.00
_cell.angle_gamma   90.00
#
_symmetry.space_group_name_H-M   'P 1'
#
loop_
_entity.id
_entity.type
_entity.pdbx_description
1 polymer ?
#
loop_
_entity_poly.entity_id
_entity_poly.type
_entity_poly.pdbx_seq_one_letter_code
_entity_poly.pdbx_strand_id
1 'polypeptide(L)'
;MSTVHGLLSMLHESGQRSPTSARHLLLELASCCRCEDAKAAIVADGLEPLLALAADDHELPRGETLEVLLELLVLLLLDNPQAKANAAKGGALELAVRCLHELSAAGGGRRRAKILKRALELVDLLSHTSESQQQEKQVIILKQVLEIMERTDEDVSVLVRATDTLGRFVDGSLERIQIAAKERSILVLIELLKLVRTVLFF
;
A
#
# COMPACT_ATOMS: atom_id res chain seq x y z
N MET A 1 4.56 26.38 -9.02
CA MET A 1 3.60 25.98 -10.06
C MET A 1 4.31 25.31 -11.25
N SER A 2 5.28 25.93 -11.94
CA SER A 2 5.98 25.34 -13.11
C SER A 2 6.80 24.07 -12.85
N THR A 3 7.23 23.82 -11.60
CA THR A 3 8.14 22.71 -11.25
C THR A 3 7.43 21.38 -11.07
N VAL A 4 6.27 21.33 -10.41
CA VAL A 4 5.52 20.08 -10.14
C VAL A 4 5.01 19.46 -11.44
N HIS A 5 4.36 20.27 -12.28
CA HIS A 5 3.87 19.82 -13.57
C HIS A 5 4.99 19.24 -14.44
N GLY A 6 6.13 19.93 -14.50
CA GLY A 6 7.31 19.44 -15.21
C GLY A 6 7.84 18.11 -14.68
N LEU A 7 7.85 17.90 -13.36
CA LEU A 7 8.24 16.63 -12.76
C LEU A 7 7.29 15.48 -13.12
N LEU A 8 5.98 15.73 -13.11
CA LEU A 8 4.98 14.73 -13.48
C LEU A 8 5.04 14.38 -14.98
N SER A 9 5.23 15.37 -15.86
CA SER A 9 5.45 15.13 -17.29
C SER A 9 6.72 14.33 -17.54
N MET A 10 7.83 14.71 -16.90
CA MET A 10 9.08 13.95 -16.99
C MET A 10 8.91 12.53 -16.45
N LEU A 11 8.10 12.31 -15.41
CA LEU A 11 7.85 10.98 -14.89
C LEU A 11 7.08 10.11 -15.87
N HIS A 12 6.07 10.69 -16.52
CA HIS A 12 5.30 10.03 -17.58
C HIS A 12 6.20 9.64 -18.77
N GLU A 13 7.12 10.51 -19.18
CA GLU A 13 8.05 10.25 -20.28
C GLU A 13 9.20 9.30 -19.91
N SER A 14 9.69 9.37 -18.66
CA SER A 14 10.86 8.62 -18.19
C SER A 14 10.54 7.26 -17.57
N GLY A 15 9.29 7.03 -17.15
CA GLY A 15 8.81 5.74 -16.66
C GLY A 15 9.05 4.59 -17.65
N GLN A 16 9.19 4.91 -18.94
CA GLN A 16 9.47 3.97 -20.02
C GLN A 16 10.98 3.74 -20.29
N ARG A 17 11.89 4.50 -19.67
CA ARG A 17 13.31 4.56 -20.10
C ARG A 17 14.35 4.11 -19.07
N SER A 18 14.16 4.36 -17.76
CA SER A 18 15.12 3.89 -16.73
C SER A 18 14.56 3.95 -15.28
N PRO A 19 14.68 2.87 -14.48
CA PRO A 19 14.28 2.85 -13.07
C PRO A 19 14.99 3.88 -12.18
N THR A 20 16.24 4.25 -12.52
CA THR A 20 17.04 5.21 -11.74
C THR A 20 16.51 6.64 -11.91
N SER A 21 16.09 6.99 -13.12
CA SER A 21 15.51 8.30 -13.42
C SER A 21 14.14 8.46 -12.76
N ALA A 22 13.30 7.42 -12.82
CA ALA A 22 12.00 7.41 -12.13
C ALA A 22 12.15 7.61 -10.62
N ARG A 23 13.11 6.91 -9.98
CA ARG A 23 13.39 7.07 -8.55
C ARG A 23 13.78 8.50 -8.19
N HIS A 24 14.64 9.13 -8.99
CA HIS A 24 15.07 10.51 -8.72
C HIS A 24 13.89 11.48 -8.75
N LEU A 25 13.03 11.37 -9.77
CA LEU A 25 11.82 12.19 -9.90
C LEU A 25 10.83 11.95 -8.75
N LEU A 26 10.63 10.70 -8.34
CA LEU A 26 9.78 10.37 -7.19
C LEU A 26 10.31 11.00 -5.88
N LEU A 27 11.63 11.01 -5.68
CA LEU A 27 12.24 11.66 -4.52
C LEU A 27 12.08 13.18 -4.55
N GLU A 28 12.19 13.79 -5.73
CA GLU A 28 11.93 15.23 -5.89
C GLU A 28 10.47 15.57 -5.59
N LEU A 29 9.52 14.80 -6.11
CA LEU A 29 8.09 14.95 -5.81
C LEU A 29 7.80 14.77 -4.30
N ALA A 30 8.41 13.76 -3.66
CA ALA A 30 8.30 13.57 -2.22
C ALA A 30 8.87 14.75 -1.43
N SER A 31 9.95 15.38 -1.92
CA SER A 31 10.50 16.60 -1.31
C SER A 31 9.55 17.79 -1.43
N CYS A 32 8.84 17.92 -2.57
CA CYS A 32 7.83 18.96 -2.78
C CYS A 32 6.65 18.84 -1.81
N CYS A 33 6.28 17.62 -1.42
CA CYS A 33 5.17 17.37 -0.48
C CYS A 33 5.39 17.92 0.93
N ARG A 34 6.56 18.47 1.26
CA ARG A 34 6.78 19.27 2.48
C ARG A 34 6.02 20.60 2.46
N CYS A 35 5.60 21.06 1.29
CA CYS A 35 4.78 22.24 1.09
C CYS A 35 3.37 21.81 0.71
N GLU A 36 2.37 22.19 1.52
CA GLU A 36 0.97 21.82 1.29
C GLU A 36 0.44 22.32 -0.07
N ASP A 37 0.87 23.49 -0.53
CA ASP A 37 0.47 24.02 -1.85
C ASP A 37 1.02 23.14 -2.99
N ALA A 38 2.26 22.66 -2.85
CA ALA A 38 2.86 21.77 -3.84
C ALA A 38 2.22 20.37 -3.77
N LYS A 39 1.92 19.87 -2.58
CA LYS A 39 1.15 18.63 -2.37
C LYS A 39 -0.23 18.72 -3.03
N ALA A 40 -0.94 19.82 -2.82
CA ALA A 40 -2.24 20.08 -3.44
C ALA A 40 -2.12 20.17 -4.97
N ALA A 41 -1.07 20.81 -5.48
CA ALA A 41 -0.80 20.86 -6.92
C ALA A 41 -0.56 19.48 -7.53
N ILE A 42 0.20 18.60 -6.85
CA ILE A 42 0.39 17.20 -7.31
C ILE A 42 -0.96 16.47 -7.38
N VAL A 43 -1.80 16.61 -6.36
CA VAL A 43 -3.13 15.97 -6.35
C VAL A 43 -4.05 16.55 -7.42
N ALA A 44 -3.97 17.85 -7.69
CA ALA A 44 -4.77 18.53 -8.70
C ALA A 44 -4.36 18.16 -10.13
N ASP A 45 -3.06 17.97 -10.38
CA ASP A 45 -2.51 17.55 -11.67
C ASP A 45 -2.77 16.06 -11.98
N GLY A 46 -3.21 15.29 -10.98
CA GLY A 46 -3.56 13.88 -11.13
C GLY A 46 -2.46 12.92 -10.66
N LEU A 47 -2.88 11.72 -10.27
CA LEU A 47 -1.99 10.67 -9.75
C LEU A 47 -1.64 9.62 -10.82
N GLU A 48 -2.22 9.74 -12.00
CA GLU A 48 -2.05 8.83 -13.14
C GLU A 48 -0.56 8.63 -13.50
N PRO A 49 0.31 9.66 -13.56
CA PRO A 49 1.72 9.46 -13.84
C PRO A 49 2.46 8.63 -12.78
N LEU A 50 2.02 8.70 -11.52
CA LEU A 50 2.59 7.89 -10.44
C LEU A 50 2.16 6.42 -10.55
N LEU A 51 0.86 6.21 -10.79
CA LEU A 51 0.27 4.86 -10.88
C LEU A 51 0.70 4.13 -12.14
N ALA A 52 0.92 4.87 -13.24
CA ALA A 52 1.45 4.33 -14.49
C ALA A 52 2.80 3.61 -14.32
N LEU A 53 3.63 4.00 -13.34
CA LEU A 53 4.90 3.33 -13.06
C LEU A 53 4.73 1.86 -12.62
N ALA A 54 3.55 1.50 -12.14
CA ALA A 54 3.24 0.15 -11.68
C ALA A 54 1.96 -0.43 -12.32
N ALA A 55 1.50 0.20 -13.39
CA ALA A 55 0.28 -0.20 -14.12
C ALA A 55 0.52 -1.35 -15.11
N ASP A 56 1.76 -1.56 -15.57
CA ASP A 56 2.05 -2.64 -16.50
C ASP A 56 1.92 -4.02 -15.83
N ASP A 57 1.40 -5.00 -16.58
CA ASP A 57 1.34 -6.42 -16.21
C ASP A 57 2.74 -7.06 -16.08
N HIS A 58 3.80 -6.29 -16.35
CA HIS A 58 5.18 -6.66 -16.05
C HIS A 58 5.49 -6.54 -14.56
N GLU A 59 6.68 -7.01 -14.15
CA GLU A 59 7.10 -7.00 -12.75
C GLU A 59 6.97 -5.61 -12.10
N LEU A 60 6.53 -5.57 -10.84
CA LEU A 60 6.52 -4.34 -10.04
C LEU A 60 7.89 -3.63 -10.09
N PRO A 61 7.92 -2.29 -9.99
CA PRO A 61 9.18 -1.58 -9.80
C PRO A 61 9.98 -2.23 -8.67
N ARG A 62 11.23 -2.61 -8.93
CA ARG A 62 11.99 -3.38 -7.94
C ARG A 62 12.63 -2.45 -6.90
N GLY A 63 12.59 -2.88 -5.64
CA GLY A 63 13.39 -2.30 -4.56
C GLY A 63 13.00 -0.86 -4.19
N GLU A 64 13.95 0.07 -4.32
CA GLU A 64 13.80 1.44 -3.78
C GLU A 64 12.76 2.27 -4.52
N THR A 65 12.60 2.07 -5.83
CA THR A 65 11.63 2.84 -6.61
C THR A 65 10.20 2.57 -6.13
N LEU A 66 9.87 1.31 -5.84
CA LEU A 66 8.57 0.94 -5.26
C LEU A 66 8.41 1.45 -3.83
N GLU A 67 9.46 1.35 -3.00
CA GLU A 67 9.43 1.91 -1.64
C GLU A 67 9.06 3.40 -1.67
N VAL A 68 9.71 4.19 -2.54
CA VAL A 68 9.45 5.64 -2.67
C VAL A 68 8.08 5.92 -3.29
N LEU A 69 7.66 5.14 -4.29
CA LEU A 69 6.34 5.29 -4.90
C LEU A 69 5.22 5.11 -3.87
N LEU A 70 5.24 4.01 -3.10
CA LEU A 70 4.22 3.76 -2.08
C LEU A 70 4.26 4.80 -0.96
N GLU A 71 5.46 5.23 -0.55
CA GLU A 71 5.61 6.30 0.46
C GLU A 71 5.03 7.63 -0.03
N LEU A 72 5.28 8.00 -1.29
CA LEU A 72 4.71 9.20 -1.89
C LEU A 72 3.18 9.11 -1.97
N LEU A 73 2.63 7.96 -2.40
CA LEU A 73 1.19 7.75 -2.43
C LEU A 73 0.58 7.91 -1.03
N VAL A 74 1.12 7.25 0.00
CA VAL A 74 0.63 7.41 1.38
C VAL A 74 0.62 8.88 1.79
N LEU A 75 1.70 9.61 1.51
CA LEU A 75 1.84 11.03 1.86
C LEU A 75 0.78 11.91 1.18
N LEU A 76 0.49 11.66 -0.09
CA LEU A 76 -0.51 12.40 -0.87
C LEU A 76 -1.94 12.12 -0.40
N LEU A 77 -2.22 10.89 0.04
CA LEU A 77 -3.56 10.43 0.40
C LEU A 77 -3.93 10.70 1.87
N LEU A 78 -2.93 10.89 2.74
CA LEU A 78 -3.16 11.17 4.15
C LEU A 78 -4.03 12.43 4.30
N ASP A 79 -5.12 12.27 5.06
CA ASP A 79 -6.12 13.31 5.36
C ASP A 79 -6.73 14.01 4.14
N ASN A 80 -6.69 13.39 2.96
CA ASN A 80 -7.24 13.95 1.73
C ASN A 80 -8.26 13.00 1.05
N PRO A 81 -9.57 13.15 1.35
CA PRO A 81 -10.62 12.29 0.78
C PRO A 81 -10.71 12.34 -0.75
N GLN A 82 -10.45 13.51 -1.35
CA GLN A 82 -10.48 13.65 -2.81
C GLN A 82 -9.32 12.90 -3.46
N ALA A 83 -8.11 13.02 -2.90
CA ALA A 83 -6.95 12.25 -3.36
C ALA A 83 -7.19 10.74 -3.21
N LYS A 84 -7.79 10.29 -2.09
CA LYS A 84 -8.19 8.88 -1.89
C LYS A 84 -9.12 8.37 -2.97
N ALA A 85 -10.19 9.12 -3.28
CA ALA A 85 -11.12 8.75 -4.34
C ALA A 85 -10.44 8.67 -5.71
N ASN A 86 -9.57 9.63 -6.04
CA ASN A 86 -8.84 9.65 -7.31
C ASN A 86 -7.85 8.47 -7.40
N ALA A 87 -7.10 8.21 -6.34
CA ALA A 87 -6.15 7.09 -6.29
C ALA A 87 -6.85 5.72 -6.38
N ALA A 88 -7.99 5.57 -5.71
CA ALA A 88 -8.79 4.35 -5.78
C ALA A 88 -9.29 4.09 -7.21
N LYS A 89 -9.79 5.13 -7.91
CA LYS A 89 -10.16 5.02 -9.32
C LYS A 89 -8.97 4.72 -10.24
N GLY A 90 -7.78 5.23 -9.89
CA GLY A 90 -6.55 5.03 -10.65
C GLY A 90 -5.84 3.70 -10.43
N GLY A 91 -6.36 2.81 -9.56
CA GLY A 91 -5.77 1.49 -9.33
C GLY A 91 -4.75 1.40 -8.19
N ALA A 92 -4.69 2.39 -7.29
CA ALA A 92 -3.73 2.40 -6.19
C ALA A 92 -3.95 1.27 -5.17
N LEU A 93 -5.21 0.83 -5.00
CA LEU A 93 -5.54 -0.28 -4.11
C LEU A 93 -5.08 -1.62 -4.71
N GLU A 94 -5.29 -1.80 -6.01
CA GLU A 94 -4.83 -2.95 -6.78
C GLU A 94 -3.29 -3.05 -6.73
N LEU A 95 -2.58 -1.93 -6.87
CA LEU A 95 -1.13 -1.86 -6.65
C LEU A 95 -0.73 -2.32 -5.24
N ALA A 96 -1.41 -1.82 -4.20
CA ALA A 96 -1.10 -2.19 -2.83
C ALA A 96 -1.31 -3.69 -2.58
N VAL A 97 -2.45 -4.24 -3.00
CA VAL A 97 -2.77 -5.68 -2.91
C VAL A 97 -1.74 -6.53 -3.66
N ARG A 98 -1.35 -6.10 -4.87
CA ARG A 98 -0.31 -6.77 -5.66
C ARG A 98 1.03 -6.77 -4.97
N CYS A 99 1.41 -5.67 -4.30
CA CYS A 99 2.63 -5.62 -3.49
C CYS A 99 2.60 -6.60 -2.31
N LEU A 100 1.44 -6.74 -1.64
CA LEU A 100 1.28 -7.71 -0.56
C LEU A 100 1.47 -9.13 -1.08
N HIS A 101 0.87 -9.45 -2.24
CA HIS A 101 0.96 -10.76 -2.86
C HIS A 101 2.36 -11.13 -3.35
N GLU A 102 3.00 -10.26 -4.14
CA GLU A 102 4.31 -10.59 -4.72
C GLU A 102 5.41 -10.66 -3.64
N LEU A 103 5.27 -9.90 -2.55
CA LEU A 103 6.25 -9.87 -1.47
C LEU A 103 5.91 -10.84 -0.34
N SER A 104 4.69 -11.36 -0.22
CA SER A 104 4.36 -12.40 0.76
C SER A 104 5.10 -13.71 0.48
N ALA A 105 5.51 -13.98 -0.76
CA ALA A 105 6.30 -15.16 -1.12
C ALA A 105 7.83 -14.95 -1.03
N ALA A 106 8.28 -13.69 -1.03
CA ALA A 106 9.71 -13.36 -1.03
C ALA A 106 10.36 -13.57 0.35
N GLY A 107 11.65 -13.91 0.36
CA GLY A 107 12.46 -14.04 1.58
C GLY A 107 12.58 -12.74 2.37
N GLY A 108 12.86 -12.84 3.67
CA GLY A 108 12.93 -11.70 4.59
C GLY A 108 13.94 -10.62 4.18
N GLY A 109 13.75 -9.40 4.68
CA GLY A 109 14.68 -8.29 4.46
C GLY A 109 14.10 -6.93 4.84
N ARG A 110 14.98 -6.02 5.31
CA ARG A 110 14.57 -4.69 5.79
C ARG A 110 13.77 -3.90 4.76
N ARG A 111 14.16 -3.94 3.49
CA ARG A 111 13.47 -3.23 2.41
C ARG A 111 12.09 -3.81 2.12
N ARG A 112 12.01 -5.15 2.03
CA ARG A 112 10.73 -5.87 1.88
C ARG A 112 9.75 -5.48 2.99
N ALA A 113 10.20 -5.50 4.25
CA ALA A 113 9.37 -5.11 5.39
C ALA A 113 8.86 -3.66 5.29
N LYS A 114 9.66 -2.73 4.78
CA LYS A 114 9.20 -1.35 4.53
C LYS A 114 8.14 -1.28 3.45
N ILE A 115 8.35 -1.96 2.32
CA ILE A 115 7.39 -1.97 1.20
C ILE A 115 6.06 -2.57 1.66
N LEU A 116 6.09 -3.70 2.37
CA LEU A 116 4.88 -4.31 2.94
C LEU A 116 4.14 -3.37 3.88
N LYS A 117 4.84 -2.66 4.77
CA LYS A 117 4.20 -1.69 5.67
C LYS A 117 3.53 -0.55 4.91
N ARG A 118 4.16 -0.03 3.84
CA ARG A 118 3.56 1.02 3.01
C ARG A 118 2.37 0.50 2.19
N ALA A 119 2.45 -0.73 1.68
CA ALA A 119 1.32 -1.36 1.01
C ALA A 119 0.13 -1.56 1.97
N LEU A 120 0.36 -2.06 3.20
CA LEU A 120 -0.67 -2.20 4.22
C LEU A 120 -1.29 -0.86 4.64
N GLU A 121 -0.51 0.21 4.65
CA GLU A 121 -0.98 1.57 4.92
C GLU A 121 -1.84 2.12 3.77
N LEU A 122 -1.49 1.83 2.51
CA LEU A 122 -2.35 2.16 1.38
C LEU A 122 -3.65 1.36 1.39
N VAL A 123 -3.60 0.07 1.74
CA VAL A 123 -4.81 -0.75 1.93
C VAL A 123 -5.71 -0.10 2.98
N ASP A 124 -5.16 0.29 4.13
CA ASP A 124 -5.92 0.96 5.20
C ASP A 124 -6.58 2.27 4.71
N LEU A 125 -5.80 3.12 4.02
CA LEU A 125 -6.29 4.41 3.51
C LEU A 125 -7.40 4.28 2.45
N LEU A 126 -7.38 3.20 1.65
CA LEU A 126 -8.24 3.04 0.47
C LEU A 126 -9.35 1.99 0.65
N SER A 127 -9.29 1.15 1.68
CA SER A 127 -10.28 0.06 1.88
C SER A 127 -11.71 0.56 2.13
N HIS A 128 -11.91 1.84 2.40
CA HIS A 128 -13.23 2.43 2.65
C HIS A 128 -13.76 3.30 1.50
N THR A 129 -13.09 3.34 0.35
CA THR A 129 -13.59 4.09 -0.82
C THR A 129 -14.71 3.31 -1.55
N SER A 130 -15.45 3.97 -2.44
CA SER A 130 -16.51 3.34 -3.22
C SER A 130 -16.01 2.15 -4.06
N GLU A 131 -14.79 2.27 -4.57
CA GLU A 131 -14.16 1.29 -5.47
C GLU A 131 -13.77 -0.01 -4.75
N SER A 132 -13.64 0.02 -3.41
CA SER A 132 -13.29 -1.13 -2.57
C SER A 132 -14.50 -1.81 -1.92
N GLN A 133 -15.72 -1.27 -2.11
CA GLN A 133 -16.94 -1.83 -1.51
C GLN A 133 -17.40 -3.13 -2.17
N GLN A 134 -16.85 -3.49 -3.33
CA GLN A 134 -17.13 -4.76 -3.98
C GLN A 134 -16.67 -5.93 -3.11
N GLN A 135 -17.58 -6.84 -2.79
CA GLN A 135 -17.32 -7.99 -1.91
C GLN A 135 -16.12 -8.83 -2.37
N GLU A 136 -15.97 -9.05 -3.68
CA GLU A 136 -14.83 -9.78 -4.24
C GLU A 136 -13.50 -9.12 -3.90
N LYS A 137 -13.41 -7.79 -4.05
CA LYS A 137 -12.20 -7.03 -3.68
C LYS A 137 -11.93 -7.10 -2.17
N GLN A 138 -12.97 -7.03 -1.34
CA GLN A 138 -12.85 -7.17 0.11
C GLN A 138 -12.25 -8.53 0.50
N VAL A 139 -12.71 -9.61 -0.14
CA VAL A 139 -12.17 -10.95 0.07
C VAL A 139 -10.69 -11.02 -0.36
N ILE A 140 -10.34 -10.46 -1.51
CA ILE A 140 -8.96 -10.44 -2.00
C ILE A 140 -8.03 -9.71 -1.03
N ILE A 141 -8.40 -8.48 -0.63
CA ILE A 141 -7.64 -7.67 0.33
C ILE A 141 -7.40 -8.45 1.62
N LEU A 142 -8.47 -9.03 2.16
CA LEU A 142 -8.41 -9.77 3.41
C LEU A 142 -7.50 -10.99 3.31
N LYS A 143 -7.59 -11.78 2.23
CA LYS A 143 -6.71 -12.93 2.03
C LYS A 143 -5.24 -12.53 2.05
N GLN A 144 -4.89 -11.43 1.38
CA GLN A 144 -3.50 -10.94 1.35
C GLN A 144 -3.02 -10.45 2.72
N VAL A 145 -3.88 -9.78 3.50
CA VAL A 145 -3.54 -9.38 4.88
C VAL A 145 -3.33 -10.60 5.77
N LEU A 146 -4.21 -11.61 5.68
CA LEU A 146 -4.12 -12.83 6.47
C LEU A 146 -2.91 -13.68 6.09
N GLU A 147 -2.57 -13.77 4.81
CA GLU A 147 -1.39 -14.49 4.34
C GLU A 147 -0.10 -13.94 4.97
N ILE A 148 0.02 -12.62 5.10
CA ILE A 148 1.14 -11.99 5.83
C ILE A 148 1.10 -12.35 7.31
N MET A 149 -0.08 -12.34 7.92
CA MET A 149 -0.26 -12.65 9.34
C MET A 149 0.04 -14.12 9.70
N GLU A 150 -0.10 -15.04 8.75
CA GLU A 150 0.21 -16.47 8.93
C GLU A 150 1.73 -16.75 8.91
N ARG A 151 2.55 -15.81 8.42
CA ARG A 151 4.00 -15.96 8.33
C ARG A 151 4.69 -15.74 9.67
N THR A 152 5.10 -16.83 10.31
CA THR A 152 5.80 -16.81 11.62
C THR A 152 7.25 -16.31 11.54
N ASP A 153 7.82 -16.26 10.33
CA ASP A 153 9.16 -15.75 10.03
C ASP A 153 9.17 -14.26 9.62
N GLU A 154 8.01 -13.61 9.64
CA GLU A 154 7.84 -12.22 9.23
C GLU A 154 8.37 -11.23 10.28
N ASP A 155 8.77 -10.03 9.83
CA ASP A 155 9.16 -8.94 10.71
C ASP A 155 7.99 -8.54 11.63
N VAL A 156 8.24 -8.46 12.94
CA VAL A 156 7.22 -8.15 13.96
C VAL A 156 6.50 -6.83 13.64
N SER A 157 7.21 -5.82 13.11
CA SER A 157 6.59 -4.54 12.77
C SER A 157 5.65 -4.64 11.56
N VAL A 158 5.85 -5.61 10.67
CA VAL A 158 4.94 -5.93 9.57
C VAL A 158 3.72 -6.66 10.11
N LEU A 159 3.89 -7.66 10.99
CA LEU A 159 2.77 -8.39 11.61
C LEU A 159 1.85 -7.49 12.42
N VAL A 160 2.43 -6.57 13.22
CA VAL A 160 1.66 -5.55 13.96
C VAL A 160 0.87 -4.68 12.99
N ARG A 161 1.50 -4.20 11.91
CA ARG A 161 0.80 -3.37 10.91
C ARG A 161 -0.31 -4.15 10.20
N ALA A 162 -0.09 -5.41 9.85
CA ALA A 162 -1.11 -6.25 9.21
C ALA A 162 -2.31 -6.49 10.14
N THR A 163 -2.04 -6.72 11.42
CA THR A 163 -3.08 -6.86 12.46
C THR A 163 -3.88 -5.57 12.62
N ASP A 164 -3.21 -4.40 12.65
CA ASP A 164 -3.87 -3.09 12.69
C ASP A 164 -4.75 -2.87 11.46
N THR A 165 -4.23 -3.18 10.26
CA THR A 165 -4.98 -3.07 9.00
C THR A 165 -6.21 -3.98 9.00
N LEU A 166 -6.11 -5.21 9.49
CA LEU A 166 -7.27 -6.10 9.68
C LEU A 166 -8.31 -5.48 10.62
N GLY A 167 -7.86 -4.94 11.77
CA GLY A 167 -8.73 -4.29 12.75
C GLY A 167 -9.53 -3.13 12.13
N ARG A 168 -8.85 -2.21 11.43
CA ARG A 168 -9.50 -1.07 10.76
C ARG A 168 -10.35 -1.48 9.56
N PHE A 169 -10.00 -2.58 8.90
CA PHE A 169 -10.77 -3.09 7.78
C PHE A 169 -12.18 -3.54 8.21
N VAL A 170 -12.27 -4.25 9.34
CA VAL A 170 -13.55 -4.78 9.87
C VAL A 170 -14.31 -3.78 10.75
N ASP A 171 -13.64 -2.71 11.21
CA ASP A 171 -14.24 -1.74 12.13
C ASP A 171 -15.54 -1.14 11.57
N GLY A 172 -16.56 -1.08 12.42
CA GLY A 172 -17.88 -0.52 12.07
C GLY A 172 -18.68 -1.26 10.99
N SER A 173 -18.25 -2.44 10.50
CA SER A 173 -18.92 -3.14 9.39
C SER A 173 -19.20 -4.62 9.68
N LEU A 174 -20.47 -4.95 9.94
CA LEU A 174 -20.91 -6.34 10.15
C LEU A 174 -20.62 -7.24 8.94
N GLU A 175 -20.81 -6.72 7.73
CA GLU A 175 -20.51 -7.45 6.49
C GLU A 175 -19.04 -7.84 6.42
N ARG A 176 -18.13 -6.91 6.70
CA ARG A 176 -16.69 -7.18 6.69
C ARG A 176 -16.26 -8.08 7.82
N ILE A 177 -16.89 -7.98 8.99
CA ILE A 177 -16.69 -8.95 10.10
C ILE A 177 -17.08 -10.37 9.65
N GLN A 178 -18.21 -10.52 8.95
CA GLN A 178 -18.65 -11.83 8.45
C GLN A 178 -17.71 -12.37 7.36
N ILE A 179 -17.23 -11.53 6.45
CA ILE A 179 -16.22 -11.90 5.45
C ILE A 179 -14.93 -12.32 6.16
N ALA A 180 -14.47 -11.54 7.15
CA ALA A 180 -13.31 -11.84 7.98
C ALA A 180 -13.42 -13.20 8.67
N ALA A 181 -14.56 -13.50 9.28
CA ALA A 181 -14.79 -14.79 9.92
C ALA A 181 -14.76 -15.96 8.92
N LYS A 182 -15.34 -15.78 7.73
CA LYS A 182 -15.35 -16.81 6.67
C LYS A 182 -13.95 -17.10 6.13
N GLU A 183 -13.10 -16.09 6.00
CA GLU A 183 -11.71 -16.24 5.58
C GLU A 183 -10.75 -16.57 6.74
N ARG A 184 -11.26 -17.15 7.84
CA ARG A 184 -10.45 -17.72 8.95
C ARG A 184 -9.63 -16.72 9.77
N SER A 185 -9.91 -15.42 9.69
CA SER A 185 -9.18 -14.40 10.46
C SER A 185 -9.10 -14.70 11.97
N ILE A 186 -10.17 -15.26 12.57
CA ILE A 186 -10.21 -15.63 13.99
C ILE A 186 -9.16 -16.69 14.32
N LEU A 187 -8.99 -17.70 13.45
CA LEU A 187 -8.00 -18.75 13.66
C LEU A 187 -6.58 -18.17 13.59
N VAL A 188 -6.30 -17.35 12.59
CA VAL A 188 -5.00 -16.67 12.42
C VAL A 188 -4.65 -15.83 13.66
N LEU A 189 -5.61 -15.05 14.16
CA LEU A 189 -5.43 -14.25 15.38
C LEU A 189 -5.13 -15.12 16.61
N ILE A 190 -5.83 -16.26 16.78
CA ILE A 190 -5.57 -17.20 17.88
C ILE A 190 -4.16 -17.77 17.78
N GLU A 191 -3.70 -18.16 16.58
CA GLU A 191 -2.35 -18.69 16.38
C GLU A 191 -1.27 -17.64 16.65
N LEU A 192 -1.48 -16.39 16.23
CA LEU A 192 -0.59 -15.26 16.56
C LEU A 192 -0.44 -15.05 18.07
N LEU A 193 -1.54 -15.11 18.82
CA LEU A 193 -1.49 -14.99 20.29
C LEU A 193 -0.73 -16.14 20.96
N LYS A 194 -0.77 -17.35 20.39
CA LYS A 194 0.01 -18.49 20.89
C LYS A 194 1.51 -18.30 20.66
N LEU A 195 1.91 -17.70 19.54
CA LEU A 195 3.32 -17.40 19.25
C LEU A 195 3.92 -16.43 20.26
N VAL A 196 3.16 -15.39 20.65
CA VAL A 196 3.59 -14.42 21.69
C VAL A 196 3.84 -15.10 23.03
N ARG A 197 3.04 -16.12 23.39
CA ARG A 197 3.28 -16.93 24.59
C ARG A 197 4.61 -17.67 24.53
N THR A 198 4.98 -18.23 23.39
CA THR A 198 6.23 -19.00 23.27
C THR A 198 7.47 -18.11 23.40
N VAL A 199 7.41 -16.85 22.96
CA VAL A 199 8.53 -15.89 23.04
C VAL A 199 8.71 -15.30 24.44
N LEU A 200 7.65 -15.20 25.25
CA LEU A 200 7.71 -14.66 26.62
C LEU A 200 8.21 -15.65 27.68
N PHE A 201 8.43 -16.92 27.32
CA PHE A 201 8.93 -17.97 28.21
C PHE A 201 10.39 -18.37 27.97
N PHE A 202 11.11 -17.64 27.11
CA PHE A 202 12.57 -17.71 26.93
C PHE A 202 13.20 -16.36 27.30
#